data_AF-A0A917WI76-F1
#
_entry.id   AF-A0A917WI76-F1
#
_cell.length_a   1.000
_cell.length_b   1.000
_cell.length_c   1.000
_cell.angle_alpha   90.00
_cell.angle_beta   90.00
_cell.angle_gamma   90.00
#
_symmetry.space_group_name_H-M   'P 1'
#
loop_
_entity.id
_entity.type
_entity.pdbx_description
1 polymer ?
#
loop_
_entity_poly.entity_id
_entity_poly.type
_entity_poly.pdbx_seq_one_letter_code
_entity_poly.pdbx_strand_id
1 'polypeptide(L)'
;MKLTRVMTVALAAAAASPLAAEDLALVIVNAEYDRVRDLDGNGLDQTFEDALEDAGFRVFAGADLTGPQMQRLAGEFAAAAGDSDEDDRIVVVLSGHLAGSAADGWLLGREVQVPNAFGVGAAALPFSPLAEIAARAPGQAVLMVADPEREIEVGAGLQGGTAPLPAPQGVTVAQGEIEGLLDFLRDGLLQPGMSYAEAIDEAGRDVTVSGYVSAASGLLPAEGAAPAPRPQPPREESTDTGEIAYWSAVRDIGTVEALRSYLERYPDGKFAADARRLIDDAVTAPQRRAEAAEAALELSRDQRRQIQRNLSLIGFDPRGIDGIFGPATRTAIGAWQKAKGFDATTFLTARQIQDIQTAANARAAELEREAAERRAAEERQDRAYWRDLGEGRDEAALRAYLKRYPDGIFSDVARDRLAQIEDDRAGQVRREVRQAWRGAQEADNIAAYQSFLERYPDTPFEDAARARIAELEDQNRNSAEVEQARQEETGVAGNTVTRLLVERRLQQIGFDPGAVDGAFDEAARRAIRRFQRDQGVPITGYVTRETMVRLLAMR
;
A
#
# COMPACT_ATOMS: atom_id res chain seq x y z
N MET A 1 -9.95 55.31 -37.29
CA MET A 1 -8.55 55.69 -37.60
C MET A 1 -7.66 54.83 -36.71
N LYS A 2 -7.14 53.71 -37.20
CA LYS A 2 -5.83 53.55 -37.86
C LYS A 2 -4.68 54.11 -37.00
N LEU A 3 -3.85 53.21 -36.46
CA LEU A 3 -2.45 53.10 -36.90
C LEU A 3 -1.79 51.83 -36.32
N THR A 4 -1.68 50.87 -37.21
CA THR A 4 -0.88 49.64 -37.19
C THR A 4 0.59 49.99 -36.99
N ARG A 5 1.26 49.38 -36.00
CA ARG A 5 2.73 49.36 -35.91
C ARG A 5 3.24 48.13 -36.65
N VAL A 6 3.92 48.39 -37.75
CA VAL A 6 4.64 47.42 -38.59
C VAL A 6 5.84 46.90 -37.81
N MET A 7 5.91 45.59 -37.60
CA MET A 7 7.08 44.89 -37.10
C MET A 7 7.95 44.54 -38.31
N THR A 8 9.13 45.15 -38.38
CA THR A 8 10.12 44.89 -39.43
C THR A 8 10.71 43.49 -39.22
N VAL A 9 10.43 42.59 -40.15
CA VAL A 9 11.10 41.28 -40.26
C VAL A 9 12.50 41.53 -40.81
N ALA A 10 13.52 41.29 -39.99
CA ALA A 10 14.91 41.20 -40.45
C ALA A 10 15.09 39.83 -41.11
N LEU A 11 15.04 39.84 -42.44
CA LEU A 11 15.38 38.70 -43.29
C LEU A 11 16.90 38.53 -43.27
N ALA A 12 17.42 37.67 -42.40
CA ALA A 12 18.79 37.20 -42.49
C ALA A 12 18.85 36.23 -43.68
N ALA A 13 19.48 36.67 -44.76
CA ALA A 13 19.81 35.83 -45.90
C ALA A 13 20.73 34.70 -45.42
N ALA A 14 20.20 33.48 -45.35
CA ALA A 14 21.01 32.28 -45.25
C ALA A 14 21.86 32.19 -46.52
N ALA A 15 23.14 32.53 -46.40
CA ALA A 15 24.12 32.15 -47.40
C ALA A 15 24.18 30.62 -47.37
N ALA A 16 23.57 29.96 -48.35
CA ALA A 16 23.85 28.58 -48.66
C ALA A 16 25.32 28.51 -49.03
N SER A 17 26.14 27.99 -48.12
CA SER A 17 27.51 27.59 -48.45
C SER A 17 27.41 26.32 -49.27
N PRO A 18 28.20 26.16 -50.34
CA PRO A 18 28.30 24.86 -51.01
C PRO A 18 28.80 23.85 -49.97
N LEU A 19 28.06 22.75 -49.80
CA LEU A 19 28.46 21.61 -48.98
C LEU A 19 29.82 21.14 -49.51
N ALA A 20 30.79 21.04 -48.62
CA ALA A 20 32.07 20.41 -48.92
C ALA A 20 31.88 18.90 -48.80
N ALA A 21 32.56 18.15 -49.67
CA ALA A 21 32.66 16.69 -49.62
C ALA A 21 32.89 16.19 -48.18
N GLU A 22 32.02 15.29 -47.70
CA GLU A 22 32.02 14.79 -46.33
C GLU A 22 32.27 13.29 -46.39
N ASP A 23 33.45 12.83 -45.94
CA ASP A 23 33.77 11.40 -45.93
C ASP A 23 32.97 10.71 -44.82
N LEU A 24 32.28 9.62 -45.14
CA LEU A 24 31.31 9.00 -44.26
C LEU A 24 31.74 7.58 -43.89
N ALA A 25 31.56 7.24 -42.62
CA ALA A 25 31.73 5.86 -42.18
C ALA A 25 30.56 5.36 -41.33
N LEU A 26 30.19 4.09 -41.52
CA LEU A 26 29.22 3.37 -40.68
C LEU A 26 29.94 2.21 -40.01
N VAL A 27 29.93 2.16 -38.67
CA VAL A 27 30.57 1.09 -37.89
C VAL A 27 29.52 0.46 -36.98
N ILE A 28 29.25 -0.83 -37.16
CA ILE A 28 28.35 -1.59 -36.28
C ILE A 28 29.05 -2.84 -35.82
N VAL A 29 29.24 -2.99 -34.50
CA VAL A 29 29.87 -4.18 -33.89
C VAL A 29 28.96 -4.73 -32.81
N ASN A 30 28.32 -5.86 -33.09
CA ASN A 30 27.52 -6.58 -32.09
C ASN A 30 28.33 -7.76 -31.57
N ALA A 31 28.76 -7.69 -30.31
CA ALA A 31 29.51 -8.73 -29.62
C ALA A 31 28.67 -9.40 -28.53
N GLU A 32 27.85 -8.64 -27.80
CA GLU A 32 27.00 -9.13 -26.70
C GLU A 32 25.55 -9.35 -27.15
N TYR A 33 25.04 -10.57 -26.94
CA TYR A 33 23.70 -10.98 -27.35
C TYR A 33 22.85 -11.47 -26.16
N ASP A 34 21.54 -11.17 -26.18
CA ASP A 34 20.64 -11.49 -25.06
C ASP A 34 20.41 -12.99 -24.87
N ARG A 35 20.38 -13.74 -25.98
CA ARG A 35 19.96 -15.15 -25.99
C ARG A 35 20.78 -16.06 -26.90
N VAL A 36 21.53 -15.49 -27.85
CA VAL A 36 22.56 -16.22 -28.60
C VAL A 36 23.92 -15.95 -27.96
N ARG A 37 24.92 -16.73 -28.33
CA ARG A 37 26.24 -16.64 -27.71
C ARG A 37 26.97 -15.37 -28.14
N ASP A 38 27.71 -14.77 -27.22
CA ASP A 38 28.55 -13.60 -27.48
C ASP A 38 29.72 -13.94 -28.45
N LEU A 39 30.12 -12.95 -29.24
CA LEU A 39 31.26 -13.01 -30.16
C LEU A 39 32.46 -12.25 -29.58
N ASP A 40 33.64 -12.60 -30.05
CA ASP A 40 34.86 -11.84 -29.76
C ASP A 40 34.81 -10.50 -30.52
N GLY A 41 35.18 -9.40 -29.85
CA GLY A 41 35.13 -8.05 -30.41
C GLY A 41 34.54 -6.95 -29.52
N ASN A 42 34.39 -7.20 -28.21
CA ASN A 42 33.96 -6.19 -27.25
C ASN A 42 34.95 -5.00 -27.23
N GLY A 43 34.45 -3.79 -27.47
CA GLY A 43 35.23 -2.55 -27.54
C GLY A 43 35.95 -2.29 -28.86
N LEU A 44 35.80 -3.17 -29.86
CA LEU A 44 36.38 -2.93 -31.19
C LEU A 44 35.61 -1.87 -31.99
N ASP A 45 34.33 -1.61 -31.68
CA ASP A 45 33.57 -0.49 -32.24
C ASP A 45 34.29 0.85 -32.07
N GLN A 46 34.78 1.12 -30.85
CA GLN A 46 35.52 2.35 -30.54
C GLN A 46 36.85 2.41 -31.27
N THR A 47 37.52 1.27 -31.44
CA THR A 47 38.83 1.22 -32.12
C THR A 47 38.67 1.49 -33.63
N PHE A 48 37.60 0.99 -34.25
CA PHE A 48 37.24 1.33 -35.62
C PHE A 48 36.81 2.80 -35.75
N GLU A 49 36.01 3.31 -34.81
CA GLU A 49 35.55 4.70 -34.77
C GLU A 49 36.73 5.67 -34.69
N ASP A 50 37.63 5.50 -33.71
CA ASP A 50 38.80 6.36 -33.51
C ASP A 50 39.70 6.38 -34.75
N ALA A 51 39.98 5.21 -35.36
CA ALA A 51 40.83 5.13 -36.55
C ALA A 51 40.23 5.89 -37.76
N LEU A 52 38.91 5.84 -37.93
CA LEU A 52 38.21 6.51 -39.02
C LEU A 52 38.05 8.02 -38.76
N GLU A 53 37.77 8.43 -37.52
CA GLU A 53 37.74 9.84 -37.12
C GLU A 53 39.12 10.51 -37.30
N ASP A 54 40.19 9.82 -36.90
CA ASP A 54 41.57 10.29 -37.08
C ASP A 54 41.94 10.47 -38.56
N ALA A 55 41.35 9.66 -39.44
CA ALA A 55 41.50 9.78 -40.90
C ALA A 55 40.57 10.84 -41.53
N GLY A 56 39.74 11.51 -40.73
CA GLY A 56 38.88 12.61 -41.15
C GLY A 56 37.47 12.21 -41.60
N PHE A 57 37.04 10.96 -41.34
CA PHE A 57 35.69 10.53 -41.62
C PHE A 57 34.72 11.01 -40.53
N ARG A 58 33.49 11.31 -40.94
CA ARG A 58 32.35 11.40 -40.03
C ARG A 58 31.80 10.01 -39.78
N VAL A 59 31.92 9.54 -38.55
CA VAL A 59 31.58 8.17 -38.18
C VAL A 59 30.20 8.08 -37.54
N PHE A 60 29.41 7.11 -38.01
CA PHE A 60 28.16 6.66 -37.41
C PHE A 60 28.44 5.29 -36.78
N ALA A 61 28.77 5.29 -35.49
CA ALA A 61 29.17 4.07 -34.77
C ALA A 61 28.11 3.60 -33.77
N GLY A 62 28.07 2.29 -33.51
CA GLY A 62 27.40 1.75 -32.34
C GLY A 62 27.65 0.27 -32.12
N ALA A 63 27.68 -0.12 -30.85
CA ALA A 63 27.83 -1.51 -30.42
C ALA A 63 26.58 -2.10 -29.79
N ASP A 64 26.47 -3.43 -29.89
CA ASP A 64 25.43 -4.26 -29.28
C ASP A 64 24.02 -3.69 -29.51
N LEU A 65 23.77 -3.32 -30.75
CA LEU A 65 22.55 -2.65 -31.16
C LEU A 65 21.43 -3.67 -31.41
N THR A 66 20.21 -3.29 -31.06
CA THR A 66 19.02 -4.02 -31.50
C THR A 66 18.75 -3.80 -32.97
N GLY A 67 17.97 -4.67 -33.61
CA GLY A 67 17.55 -4.50 -35.01
C GLY A 67 17.00 -3.10 -35.31
N PRO A 68 16.02 -2.59 -34.52
CA PRO A 68 15.49 -1.23 -34.67
C PRO A 68 16.50 -0.11 -34.38
N GLN A 69 17.56 -0.36 -33.60
CA GLN A 69 18.64 0.62 -33.39
C GLN A 69 19.58 0.65 -34.60
N MET A 70 20.00 -0.51 -35.10
CA MET A 70 20.83 -0.59 -36.31
C MET A 70 20.15 0.04 -37.52
N GLN A 71 18.84 -0.21 -37.71
CA GLN A 71 18.08 0.38 -38.81
C GLN A 71 17.98 1.91 -38.71
N ARG A 72 17.88 2.46 -37.50
CA ARG A 72 17.90 3.92 -37.30
C ARG A 72 19.26 4.51 -37.60
N LEU A 73 20.34 3.90 -37.08
CA LEU A 73 21.71 4.35 -37.33
C LEU A 73 22.06 4.30 -38.82
N ALA A 74 21.74 3.19 -39.49
CA ALA A 74 21.90 3.05 -40.94
C ALA A 74 21.04 4.05 -41.72
N GLY A 75 19.86 4.40 -41.22
CA GLY A 75 19.01 5.46 -41.80
C GLY A 75 19.61 6.85 -41.67
N GLU A 76 20.24 7.17 -40.55
CA GLU A 76 20.96 8.44 -40.32
C GLU A 76 22.20 8.52 -41.23
N PHE A 77 22.96 7.45 -41.34
CA PHE A 77 24.07 7.32 -42.28
C PHE A 77 23.60 7.47 -43.75
N ALA A 78 22.53 6.79 -44.13
CA ALA A 78 21.96 6.87 -45.48
C ALA A 78 21.45 8.29 -45.82
N ALA A 79 20.95 9.03 -44.83
CA ALA A 79 20.54 10.42 -45.01
C ALA A 79 21.75 11.32 -45.25
N ALA A 80 22.85 11.13 -44.50
CA ALA A 80 24.10 11.86 -44.73
C ALA A 80 24.69 11.54 -46.11
N ALA A 81 24.74 10.26 -46.49
CA ALA A 81 25.20 9.81 -47.81
C ALA A 81 24.24 10.20 -48.96
N GLY A 82 23.05 10.71 -48.65
CA GLY A 82 22.08 11.21 -49.61
C GLY A 82 22.42 12.61 -50.13
N ASP A 83 23.15 13.39 -49.34
CA ASP A 83 23.54 14.77 -49.65
C ASP A 83 25.01 14.85 -50.15
N SER A 84 25.66 13.70 -50.32
CA SER A 84 27.05 13.51 -50.73
C SER A 84 27.33 13.69 -52.22
N ASP A 85 28.50 14.21 -52.57
CA ASP A 85 29.01 14.34 -53.94
C ASP A 85 29.70 13.04 -54.43
N GLU A 86 29.92 12.88 -55.75
CA GLU A 86 30.58 11.67 -56.33
C GLU A 86 32.03 11.45 -55.86
N ASP A 87 32.64 12.44 -55.19
CA ASP A 87 34.02 12.42 -54.66
C ASP A 87 34.09 12.01 -53.16
N ASP A 88 32.95 11.71 -52.53
CA ASP A 88 32.88 11.35 -51.11
C ASP A 88 33.33 9.91 -50.87
N ARG A 89 34.14 9.69 -49.83
CA ARG A 89 34.61 8.34 -49.47
C ARG A 89 33.65 7.69 -48.49
N ILE A 90 33.36 6.40 -48.71
CA ILE A 90 32.42 5.65 -47.89
C ILE A 90 33.10 4.41 -47.30
N VAL A 91 33.09 4.28 -45.98
CA VAL A 91 33.54 3.05 -45.30
C VAL A 91 32.40 2.46 -44.48
N VAL A 92 32.09 1.19 -44.67
CA VAL A 92 31.08 0.47 -43.88
C VAL A 92 31.75 -0.73 -43.23
N VAL A 93 31.63 -0.84 -41.92
CA VAL A 93 32.19 -1.94 -41.11
C VAL A 93 31.05 -2.59 -40.34
N LEU A 94 30.82 -3.87 -40.58
CA LEU A 94 29.75 -4.65 -39.96
C LEU A 94 30.35 -5.88 -39.29
N SER A 95 30.09 -6.06 -37.99
CA SER A 95 30.48 -7.25 -37.25
C SER A 95 29.35 -7.71 -36.35
N GLY A 96 29.14 -9.03 -36.33
CA GLY A 96 28.12 -9.67 -35.51
C GLY A 96 27.64 -10.98 -36.13
N HIS A 97 26.59 -11.55 -35.55
CA HIS A 97 25.95 -12.75 -36.09
C HIS A 97 25.26 -12.46 -37.43
N LEU A 98 25.53 -13.32 -38.41
CA LEU A 98 25.00 -13.18 -39.77
C LEU A 98 23.92 -14.22 -40.08
N ALA A 99 22.91 -13.79 -40.82
CA ALA A 99 21.95 -14.67 -41.48
C ALA A 99 21.89 -14.36 -42.97
N GLY A 100 21.79 -15.39 -43.81
CA GLY A 100 21.72 -15.28 -45.26
C GLY A 100 20.49 -15.98 -45.84
N SER A 101 20.08 -15.54 -47.02
CA SER A 101 19.15 -16.26 -47.89
C SER A 101 19.79 -16.43 -49.27
N ALA A 102 19.04 -16.93 -50.26
CA ALA A 102 19.51 -16.92 -51.65
C ALA A 102 19.60 -15.52 -52.28
N ALA A 103 18.99 -14.50 -51.66
CA ALA A 103 18.81 -13.18 -52.26
C ALA A 103 19.54 -12.04 -51.53
N ASP A 104 19.66 -12.11 -50.20
CA ASP A 104 20.25 -11.05 -49.39
C ASP A 104 20.88 -11.61 -48.11
N GLY A 105 21.76 -10.81 -47.52
CA GLY A 105 22.42 -11.05 -46.25
C GLY A 105 21.98 -10.04 -45.19
N TRP A 106 22.03 -10.46 -43.92
CA TRP A 106 21.62 -9.63 -42.79
C TRP A 106 22.62 -9.71 -41.63
N LEU A 107 22.89 -8.57 -41.01
CA LEU A 107 23.49 -8.46 -39.68
C LEU A 107 22.39 -8.50 -38.62
N LEU A 108 22.49 -9.42 -37.66
CA LEU A 108 21.46 -9.61 -36.64
C LEU A 108 21.69 -8.74 -35.39
N GLY A 109 20.57 -8.22 -34.85
CA GLY A 109 20.57 -7.45 -33.60
C GLY A 109 20.72 -8.31 -32.35
N ARG A 110 21.15 -7.70 -31.24
CA ARG A 110 21.44 -8.40 -29.97
C ARG A 110 20.27 -9.20 -29.38
N GLU A 111 19.03 -8.81 -29.71
CA GLU A 111 17.79 -9.39 -29.17
C GLU A 111 17.31 -10.65 -29.91
N VAL A 112 17.99 -11.01 -31.01
CA VAL A 112 17.58 -12.09 -31.90
C VAL A 112 17.62 -13.45 -31.19
N GLN A 113 16.65 -14.32 -31.50
CA GLN A 113 16.58 -15.68 -30.93
C GLN A 113 16.80 -16.74 -32.01
N VAL A 114 15.78 -17.01 -32.82
CA VAL A 114 15.84 -17.90 -33.98
C VAL A 114 15.17 -17.15 -35.14
N PRO A 115 15.93 -16.38 -35.92
CA PRO A 115 15.37 -15.60 -37.02
C PRO A 115 14.89 -16.53 -38.13
N ASN A 116 13.82 -16.15 -38.83
CA ASN A 116 13.35 -16.85 -40.02
C ASN A 116 13.13 -15.84 -41.14
N ALA A 117 12.98 -16.34 -42.38
CA ALA A 117 12.92 -15.48 -43.56
C ALA A 117 11.80 -14.42 -43.53
N PHE A 118 10.72 -14.64 -42.77
CA PHE A 118 9.60 -13.69 -42.65
C PHE A 118 9.79 -12.67 -41.53
N GLY A 119 10.56 -13.01 -40.49
CA GLY A 119 10.74 -12.17 -39.29
C GLY A 119 12.08 -11.44 -39.23
N VAL A 120 13.08 -11.86 -40.00
CA VAL A 120 14.45 -11.33 -39.92
C VAL A 120 14.52 -9.82 -40.19
N GLY A 121 13.69 -9.30 -41.10
CA GLY A 121 13.70 -7.88 -41.46
C GLY A 121 13.30 -6.91 -40.34
N ALA A 122 12.66 -7.38 -39.26
CA ALA A 122 12.34 -6.52 -38.11
C ALA A 122 13.46 -6.45 -37.06
N ALA A 123 14.36 -7.44 -37.05
CA ALA A 123 15.37 -7.64 -36.01
C ALA A 123 16.81 -7.65 -36.57
N ALA A 124 16.98 -7.23 -37.82
CA ALA A 124 18.25 -7.29 -38.53
C ALA A 124 18.42 -6.14 -39.52
N LEU A 125 19.67 -5.88 -39.92
CA LEU A 125 20.05 -4.90 -40.92
C LEU A 125 20.41 -5.60 -42.23
N PRO A 126 19.67 -5.38 -43.34
CA PRO A 126 19.99 -5.96 -44.64
C PRO A 126 21.25 -5.34 -45.26
N PHE A 127 22.04 -6.16 -45.96
CA PHE A 127 23.25 -5.71 -46.65
C PHE A 127 22.97 -5.02 -47.98
N SER A 128 21.93 -5.44 -48.72
CA SER A 128 21.64 -4.87 -50.03
C SER A 128 21.48 -3.34 -50.04
N PRO A 129 20.70 -2.72 -49.13
CA PRO A 129 20.59 -1.26 -49.08
C PRO A 129 21.92 -0.56 -48.75
N LEU A 130 22.76 -1.16 -47.90
CA LEU A 130 24.07 -0.60 -47.57
C LEU A 130 25.02 -0.66 -48.76
N ALA A 131 25.01 -1.76 -49.50
CA ALA A 131 25.78 -1.90 -50.73
C ALA A 131 25.31 -0.89 -51.80
N GLU A 132 24.00 -0.65 -51.93
CA GLU A 132 23.46 0.38 -52.82
C GLU A 132 23.90 1.81 -52.44
N ILE A 133 24.00 2.10 -51.14
CA ILE A 133 24.53 3.39 -50.67
C ILE A 133 26.02 3.49 -50.98
N ALA A 134 26.81 2.45 -50.68
CA ALA A 134 28.24 2.40 -50.99
C ALA A 134 28.52 2.56 -52.50
N ALA A 135 27.66 2.02 -53.37
CA ALA A 135 27.79 2.13 -54.82
C ALA A 135 27.72 3.57 -55.36
N ARG A 136 27.30 4.54 -54.55
CA ARG A 136 27.26 5.97 -54.92
C ARG A 136 28.65 6.62 -54.95
N ALA A 137 29.64 6.00 -54.31
CA ALA A 137 31.04 6.43 -54.30
C ALA A 137 31.93 5.42 -55.06
N PRO A 138 31.75 5.25 -56.38
CA PRO A 138 32.45 4.21 -57.14
C PRO A 138 33.97 4.43 -57.13
N GLY A 139 34.70 3.43 -56.65
CA GLY A 139 36.16 3.45 -56.50
C GLY A 139 36.66 4.04 -55.18
N GLN A 140 35.77 4.57 -54.35
CA GLN A 140 36.04 5.21 -53.06
C GLN A 140 35.19 4.64 -51.92
N ALA A 141 34.55 3.49 -52.16
CA ALA A 141 33.71 2.81 -51.19
C ALA A 141 34.30 1.46 -50.78
N VAL A 142 34.30 1.21 -49.47
CA VAL A 142 34.72 -0.06 -48.87
C VAL A 142 33.62 -0.58 -47.95
N LEU A 143 33.19 -1.82 -48.18
CA LEU A 143 32.25 -2.55 -47.33
C LEU A 143 32.98 -3.75 -46.70
N MET A 144 33.14 -3.71 -45.39
CA MET A 144 33.82 -4.72 -44.59
C MET A 144 32.81 -5.45 -43.71
N VAL A 145 32.79 -6.78 -43.79
CA VAL A 145 31.89 -7.62 -43.00
C VAL A 145 32.69 -8.71 -42.30
N ALA A 146 32.65 -8.73 -40.97
CA ALA A 146 33.32 -9.75 -40.19
C ALA A 146 32.60 -11.10 -40.32
N ASP A 147 33.35 -12.16 -40.58
CA ASP A 147 32.84 -13.52 -40.59
C ASP A 147 32.59 -13.97 -39.15
N PRO A 148 31.40 -14.49 -38.84
CA PRO A 148 31.12 -15.00 -37.51
C PRO A 148 31.90 -16.31 -37.30
N GLU A 149 32.63 -16.42 -36.19
CA GLU A 149 33.44 -17.60 -35.88
C GLU A 149 32.64 -18.92 -35.84
N ARG A 150 31.33 -18.82 -35.59
CA ARG A 150 30.41 -19.98 -35.53
C ARG A 150 29.03 -19.65 -36.08
N GLU A 151 28.47 -20.59 -36.82
CA GLU A 151 27.11 -20.53 -37.34
C GLU A 151 26.07 -20.50 -36.20
N ILE A 152 25.05 -19.66 -36.39
CA ILE A 152 23.88 -19.58 -35.52
C ILE A 152 22.73 -20.47 -36.02
N GLU A 153 21.86 -20.87 -35.09
CA GLU A 153 20.63 -21.57 -35.45
C GLU A 153 19.62 -20.58 -36.05
N VAL A 154 19.17 -20.88 -37.28
CA VAL A 154 18.17 -20.09 -38.00
C VAL A 154 16.98 -20.95 -38.41
N GLY A 155 15.81 -20.32 -38.46
CA GLY A 155 14.56 -20.93 -38.88
C GLY A 155 14.45 -21.07 -40.40
N ALA A 156 13.33 -21.63 -40.85
CA ALA A 156 13.10 -21.93 -42.25
C ALA A 156 13.35 -20.72 -43.19
N GLY A 157 14.09 -20.97 -44.27
CA GLY A 157 14.37 -19.99 -45.32
C GLY A 157 15.64 -19.15 -45.12
N LEU A 158 16.39 -19.37 -44.05
CA LEU A 158 17.68 -18.72 -43.81
C LEU A 158 18.82 -19.75 -43.65
N GLN A 159 20.04 -19.29 -43.82
CA GLN A 159 21.29 -19.99 -43.52
C GLN A 159 22.08 -19.15 -42.51
N GLY A 160 22.55 -19.76 -41.42
CA GLY A 160 23.35 -19.07 -40.42
C GLY A 160 24.82 -19.01 -40.84
N GLY A 161 25.53 -17.95 -40.46
CA GLY A 161 26.99 -17.84 -40.61
C GLY A 161 27.48 -17.38 -41.97
N THR A 162 26.87 -17.80 -43.08
CA THR A 162 27.21 -17.30 -44.42
C THR A 162 26.06 -16.50 -45.02
N ALA A 163 26.34 -15.26 -45.40
CA ALA A 163 25.37 -14.34 -45.98
C ALA A 163 25.89 -13.83 -47.34
N PRO A 164 25.10 -13.89 -48.42
CA PRO A 164 25.53 -13.32 -49.69
C PRO A 164 25.69 -11.82 -49.52
N LEU A 165 26.89 -11.33 -49.81
CA LEU A 165 27.21 -9.92 -49.77
C LEU A 165 27.21 -9.40 -51.22
N PRO A 166 26.25 -8.57 -51.63
CA PRO A 166 26.28 -8.00 -52.96
C PRO A 166 27.54 -7.13 -53.10
N ALA A 167 28.27 -7.32 -54.19
CA ALA A 167 29.42 -6.49 -54.56
C ALA A 167 29.04 -5.63 -55.77
N PRO A 168 28.47 -4.43 -55.55
CA PRO A 168 28.16 -3.50 -56.62
C PRO A 168 29.41 -3.10 -57.40
N GLN A 169 29.21 -2.71 -58.65
CA GLN A 169 30.30 -2.21 -59.48
C GLN A 169 30.91 -0.95 -58.84
N GLY A 170 32.21 -0.97 -58.56
CA GLY A 170 32.93 0.15 -57.96
C GLY A 170 33.08 0.09 -56.43
N VAL A 171 32.53 -0.92 -55.75
CA VAL A 171 32.67 -1.08 -54.30
C VAL A 171 33.71 -2.17 -54.00
N THR A 172 34.65 -1.87 -53.10
CA THR A 172 35.58 -2.85 -52.55
C THR A 172 34.89 -3.58 -51.40
N VAL A 173 34.86 -4.91 -51.42
CA VAL A 173 34.19 -5.71 -50.39
C VAL A 173 35.22 -6.59 -49.69
N ALA A 174 35.38 -6.43 -48.37
CA ALA A 174 36.29 -7.24 -47.56
C ALA A 174 35.51 -8.10 -46.55
N GLN A 175 35.87 -9.38 -46.43
CA GLN A 175 35.28 -10.33 -45.50
C GLN A 175 36.38 -11.10 -44.77
N GLY A 176 36.26 -11.30 -43.46
CA GLY A 176 37.30 -11.98 -42.69
C GLY A 176 37.11 -11.86 -41.18
N GLU A 177 38.12 -12.24 -40.41
CA GLU A 177 38.08 -12.07 -38.95
C GLU A 177 38.08 -10.58 -38.57
N ILE A 178 37.38 -10.20 -37.49
CA ILE A 178 37.21 -8.78 -37.12
C ILE A 178 38.55 -8.08 -36.83
N GLU A 179 39.50 -8.76 -36.21
CA GLU A 179 40.85 -8.22 -35.95
C GLU A 179 41.64 -8.05 -37.26
N GLY A 180 41.54 -9.01 -38.18
CA GLY A 180 42.16 -8.91 -39.51
C GLY A 180 41.58 -7.77 -40.34
N LEU A 181 40.27 -7.52 -40.26
CA LEU A 181 39.61 -6.38 -40.91
C LEU A 181 40.05 -5.03 -40.30
N LEU A 182 40.31 -4.99 -38.99
CA LEU A 182 40.82 -3.79 -38.32
C LEU A 182 42.25 -3.46 -38.77
N ASP A 183 43.12 -4.46 -38.83
CA ASP A 183 44.49 -4.29 -39.32
C ASP A 183 44.49 -3.89 -40.81
N PHE A 184 43.64 -4.53 -41.64
CA PHE A 184 43.45 -4.14 -43.03
C PHE A 184 42.99 -2.67 -43.19
N LEU A 185 42.12 -2.20 -42.31
CA LEU A 185 41.68 -0.81 -42.32
C LEU A 185 42.81 0.14 -41.91
N ARG A 186 43.41 -0.07 -40.74
CA ARG A 186 44.38 0.85 -40.13
C ARG A 186 45.72 0.86 -40.86
N ASP A 187 46.26 -0.32 -41.11
CA ASP A 187 47.61 -0.50 -41.65
C ASP A 187 47.59 -0.58 -43.18
N GLY A 188 46.42 -0.76 -43.78
CA GLY A 188 46.20 -0.76 -45.23
C GLY A 188 45.46 0.49 -45.73
N LEU A 189 44.13 0.44 -45.67
CA LEU A 189 43.26 1.39 -46.36
C LEU A 189 43.43 2.85 -45.91
N LEU A 190 43.71 3.08 -44.63
CA LEU A 190 43.89 4.40 -44.04
C LEU A 190 45.34 4.91 -44.13
N GLN A 191 46.23 4.22 -44.86
CA GLN A 191 47.56 4.74 -45.16
C GLN A 191 47.51 5.67 -46.37
N PRO A 192 47.95 6.96 -46.24
CA PRO A 192 47.94 7.90 -47.36
C PRO A 192 48.73 7.39 -48.57
N GLY A 193 48.05 7.28 -49.72
CA GLY A 193 48.69 6.89 -50.98
C GLY A 193 48.87 5.38 -51.20
N MET A 194 48.41 4.55 -50.28
CA MET A 194 48.41 3.10 -50.43
C MET A 194 47.28 2.63 -51.34
N SER A 195 47.58 1.89 -52.41
CA SER A 195 46.54 1.38 -53.32
C SER A 195 45.75 0.22 -52.72
N TYR A 196 44.53 -0.03 -53.21
CA TYR A 196 43.74 -1.19 -52.77
C TYR A 196 44.46 -2.51 -52.99
N ALA A 197 45.21 -2.65 -54.09
CA ALA A 197 45.99 -3.87 -54.35
C ALA A 197 47.12 -4.08 -53.33
N GLU A 198 47.81 -3.00 -52.93
CA GLU A 198 48.87 -3.07 -51.91
C GLU A 198 48.28 -3.36 -50.52
N ALA A 199 47.15 -2.73 -50.17
CA ALA A 199 46.47 -3.00 -48.91
C ALA A 199 46.03 -4.47 -48.79
N ILE A 200 45.58 -5.09 -49.89
CA ILE A 200 45.20 -6.51 -49.93
C ILE A 200 46.41 -7.43 -49.72
N ASP A 201 47.55 -7.11 -50.33
CA ASP A 201 48.78 -7.88 -50.14
C ASP A 201 49.29 -7.80 -48.69
N GLU A 202 49.00 -6.71 -47.97
CA GLU A 202 49.39 -6.49 -46.56
C GLU A 202 48.42 -7.12 -45.55
N ALA A 203 47.13 -7.23 -45.88
CA ALA A 203 46.08 -7.78 -45.02
C ALA A 203 46.27 -9.25 -44.58
N GLY A 204 47.17 -10.00 -45.23
CA GLY A 204 47.43 -11.40 -44.90
C GLY A 204 46.37 -12.37 -45.42
N ARG A 205 46.23 -13.55 -44.78
CA ARG A 205 45.31 -14.63 -45.21
C ARG A 205 43.93 -14.58 -44.56
N ASP A 206 43.75 -13.68 -43.60
CA ASP A 206 42.59 -13.66 -42.70
C ASP A 206 41.48 -12.73 -43.22
N VAL A 207 41.75 -12.01 -44.32
CA VAL A 207 40.80 -11.15 -45.04
C VAL A 207 40.74 -11.54 -46.51
N THR A 208 39.54 -11.81 -46.99
CA THR A 208 39.22 -12.02 -48.41
C THR A 208 38.61 -10.75 -48.98
N VAL A 209 39.23 -10.20 -50.03
CA VAL A 209 38.73 -9.00 -50.72
C VAL A 209 38.19 -9.36 -52.10
N SER A 210 37.05 -8.77 -52.44
CA SER A 210 36.32 -8.95 -53.69
C SER A 210 35.74 -7.62 -54.18
N GLY A 211 35.14 -7.61 -55.38
CA GLY A 211 34.55 -6.40 -55.96
C GLY A 211 35.58 -5.55 -56.71
N TYR A 212 35.52 -4.22 -56.54
CA TYR A 212 36.44 -3.29 -57.19
C TYR A 212 37.79 -3.30 -56.49
N VAL A 213 38.86 -3.61 -57.24
CA VAL A 213 40.24 -3.55 -56.74
C VAL A 213 41.08 -2.80 -57.76
N SER A 214 41.66 -1.68 -57.35
CA SER A 214 42.55 -0.86 -58.18
C SER A 214 44.00 -1.00 -57.73
N ALA A 215 44.91 -1.23 -58.68
CA ALA A 215 46.35 -1.22 -58.46
C ALA A 215 46.97 0.19 -58.54
N ALA A 216 46.17 1.22 -58.83
CA ALA A 216 46.64 2.59 -59.04
C ALA A 216 46.00 3.61 -58.09
N SER A 217 44.95 3.22 -57.35
CA SER A 217 44.17 4.11 -56.49
C SER A 217 43.91 3.45 -55.14
N GLY A 218 43.94 4.25 -54.09
CA GLY A 218 43.63 3.88 -52.71
C GLY A 218 42.45 4.67 -52.16
N LEU A 219 42.05 4.35 -50.92
CA LEU A 219 40.99 5.07 -50.22
C LEU A 219 41.42 6.49 -49.81
N LEU A 220 42.66 6.65 -49.33
CA LEU A 220 43.25 7.96 -49.05
C LEU A 220 44.19 8.38 -50.19
N PRO A 221 44.10 9.63 -50.69
CA PRO A 221 45.03 10.13 -51.70
C PRO A 221 46.46 10.18 -51.13
N ALA A 222 47.46 9.96 -51.98
CA ALA A 222 48.86 10.15 -51.61
C ALA A 222 49.10 11.60 -51.15
N GLU A 223 49.78 11.80 -50.02
CA GLU A 223 50.17 13.13 -49.55
C GLU A 223 50.91 13.89 -50.68
N GLY A 224 50.21 14.84 -51.31
CA GLY A 224 50.77 15.59 -52.43
C GLY A 224 49.79 16.18 -53.46
N ALA A 225 48.47 15.97 -53.37
CA ALA A 225 47.53 16.47 -54.39
C ALA A 225 46.22 17.06 -53.84
N ALA A 226 46.29 18.23 -53.21
CA ALA A 226 45.24 19.27 -53.19
C ALA A 226 45.86 20.64 -52.81
N PRO A 227 45.28 21.79 -53.23
CA PRO A 227 46.02 23.02 -53.54
C PRO A 227 46.42 23.89 -52.34
N ALA A 228 47.32 24.83 -52.63
CA ALA A 228 48.07 25.70 -51.72
C ALA A 228 47.31 26.36 -50.55
N PRO A 229 47.97 26.58 -49.39
CA PRO A 229 47.37 27.20 -48.21
C PRO A 229 47.37 28.73 -48.30
N ARG A 230 46.24 29.42 -48.06
CA ARG A 230 46.17 30.86 -47.68
C ARG A 230 44.82 31.17 -47.00
N PRO A 231 44.65 32.35 -46.39
CA PRO A 231 45.37 32.95 -45.26
C PRO A 231 44.40 33.19 -44.07
N GLN A 232 44.85 32.99 -42.83
CA GLN A 232 44.03 33.27 -41.63
C GLN A 232 44.07 34.78 -41.27
N PRO A 233 42.94 35.43 -40.94
CA PRO A 233 42.91 36.76 -40.33
C PRO A 233 43.30 36.67 -38.83
N PRO A 234 43.59 37.81 -38.15
CA PRO A 234 44.46 37.83 -36.98
C PRO A 234 43.89 37.08 -35.78
N ARG A 235 44.78 36.33 -35.11
CA ARG A 235 44.52 35.57 -33.88
C ARG A 235 43.92 36.49 -32.81
N GLU A 236 42.64 36.26 -32.52
CA GLU A 236 42.19 36.26 -31.14
C GLU A 236 42.64 34.92 -30.54
N GLU A 237 43.25 34.95 -29.35
CA GLU A 237 43.70 33.75 -28.65
C GLU A 237 42.53 32.78 -28.51
N SER A 238 42.59 31.68 -29.25
CA SER A 238 41.56 30.65 -29.23
C SER A 238 41.57 29.96 -27.86
N THR A 239 40.58 30.28 -27.04
CA THR A 239 40.14 29.45 -25.90
C THR A 239 39.73 28.03 -26.34
N ASP A 240 39.55 27.83 -27.65
CA ASP A 240 39.11 26.61 -28.31
C ASP A 240 40.06 25.41 -28.12
N THR A 241 41.37 25.56 -28.37
CA THR A 241 42.30 24.41 -28.26
C THR A 241 42.46 23.93 -26.82
N GLY A 242 42.43 24.86 -25.86
CA GLY A 242 42.52 24.53 -24.43
C GLY A 242 41.25 23.88 -23.91
N GLU A 243 40.07 24.33 -24.37
CA GLU A 243 38.79 23.73 -24.02
C GLU A 243 38.63 22.32 -24.62
N ILE A 244 38.99 22.12 -25.90
CA ILE A 244 38.93 20.82 -26.57
C ILE A 244 39.85 19.79 -25.89
N ALA A 245 41.10 20.17 -25.58
CA ALA A 245 42.03 19.28 -24.88
C ALA A 245 41.56 18.95 -23.45
N TYR A 246 40.95 19.91 -22.76
CA TYR A 246 40.39 19.69 -21.43
C TYR A 246 39.12 18.83 -21.47
N TRP A 247 38.28 18.99 -22.50
CA TRP A 247 37.10 18.16 -22.73
C TRP A 247 37.47 16.70 -23.04
N SER A 248 38.45 16.48 -23.92
CA SER A 248 38.98 15.13 -24.22
C SER A 248 39.48 14.44 -22.94
N ALA A 249 40.31 15.12 -22.14
CA ALA A 249 40.78 14.56 -20.86
C ALA A 249 39.63 14.26 -19.87
N VAL A 250 38.57 15.06 -19.86
CA VAL A 250 37.38 14.84 -19.01
C VAL A 250 36.54 13.66 -19.48
N ARG A 251 36.39 13.48 -20.80
CA ARG A 251 35.71 12.33 -21.41
C ARG A 251 36.46 11.03 -21.12
N ASP A 252 37.79 11.04 -21.23
CA ASP A 252 38.64 9.87 -20.94
C ASP A 252 38.54 9.41 -19.48
N ILE A 253 38.40 10.36 -18.54
CA ILE A 253 38.19 10.05 -17.13
C ILE A 253 36.79 9.44 -16.91
N GLY A 254 35.78 9.87 -17.67
CA GLY A 254 34.44 9.27 -17.67
C GLY A 254 33.65 9.39 -16.35
N THR A 255 34.05 10.27 -15.43
CA THR A 255 33.38 10.44 -14.13
C THR A 255 32.48 11.67 -14.07
N VAL A 256 31.42 11.59 -13.26
CA VAL A 256 30.54 12.74 -12.99
C VAL A 256 31.33 13.92 -12.40
N GLU A 257 32.32 13.65 -11.57
CA GLU A 257 33.22 14.64 -10.98
C GLU A 257 34.07 15.36 -12.04
N ALA A 258 34.61 14.63 -13.02
CA ALA A 258 35.36 15.22 -14.13
C ALA A 258 34.45 16.11 -15.00
N LEU A 259 33.24 15.64 -15.32
CA LEU A 259 32.26 16.40 -16.12
C LEU A 259 31.78 17.66 -15.38
N ARG A 260 31.60 17.61 -14.05
CA ARG A 260 31.30 18.79 -13.22
C ARG A 260 32.45 19.79 -13.21
N SER A 261 33.69 19.31 -13.13
CA SER A 261 34.89 20.15 -13.19
C SER A 261 35.03 20.85 -14.54
N TYR A 262 34.56 20.25 -15.63
CA TYR A 262 34.42 20.89 -16.94
C TYR A 262 33.39 22.02 -16.92
N LEU A 263 32.19 21.77 -16.39
CA LEU A 263 31.13 22.79 -16.31
C LEU A 263 31.47 23.96 -15.38
N GLU A 264 32.26 23.75 -14.33
CA GLU A 264 32.74 24.83 -13.45
C GLU A 264 33.76 25.74 -14.17
N ARG A 265 34.60 25.16 -15.03
CA ARG A 265 35.65 25.88 -15.75
C ARG A 265 35.14 26.53 -17.04
N TYR A 266 34.18 25.89 -17.71
CA TYR A 266 33.60 26.32 -18.98
C TYR A 266 32.05 26.27 -18.91
N PRO A 267 31.40 27.15 -18.13
CA PRO A 267 29.95 27.11 -17.92
C PRO A 267 29.12 27.34 -19.19
N ASP A 268 29.66 28.12 -20.14
CA ASP A 268 29.06 28.40 -21.45
C ASP A 268 29.94 27.84 -22.59
N GLY A 269 30.75 26.82 -22.30
CA GLY A 269 31.65 26.16 -23.26
C GLY A 269 30.91 25.38 -24.35
N LYS A 270 31.61 25.06 -25.44
CA LYS A 270 31.07 24.32 -26.60
C LYS A 270 30.50 22.96 -26.21
N PHE A 271 31.14 22.26 -25.27
CA PHE A 271 30.71 20.95 -24.80
C PHE A 271 29.89 21.02 -23.50
N ALA A 272 29.48 22.21 -23.05
CA ALA A 272 28.71 22.36 -21.81
C ALA A 272 27.33 21.68 -21.90
N ALA A 273 26.73 21.64 -23.09
CA ALA A 273 25.49 20.89 -23.30
C ALA A 273 25.71 19.37 -23.18
N ASP A 274 26.78 18.85 -23.79
CA ASP A 274 27.13 17.43 -23.74
C ASP A 274 27.56 17.00 -22.34
N ALA A 275 28.37 17.79 -21.64
CA ALA A 275 28.77 17.52 -20.27
C ALA A 275 27.55 17.43 -19.34
N ARG A 276 26.56 18.32 -19.49
CA ARG A 276 25.30 18.26 -18.73
C ARG A 276 24.50 17.01 -19.06
N ARG A 277 24.41 16.63 -20.35
CA ARG A 277 23.72 15.43 -20.80
C ARG A 277 24.39 14.16 -20.26
N LEU A 278 25.71 14.05 -20.34
CA LEU A 278 26.47 12.91 -19.83
C LEU A 278 26.36 12.79 -18.30
N ILE A 279 26.34 13.91 -17.57
CA ILE A 279 26.07 13.89 -16.13
C ILE A 279 24.65 13.37 -15.86
N ASP A 280 23.65 13.86 -16.59
CA ASP A 280 22.26 13.42 -16.42
C ASP A 280 22.11 11.93 -16.77
N ASP A 281 22.70 11.47 -17.87
CA ASP A 281 22.72 10.07 -18.26
C ASP A 281 23.41 9.19 -17.21
N ALA A 282 24.58 9.60 -16.70
CA ALA A 282 25.32 8.86 -15.68
C ALA A 282 24.56 8.81 -14.34
N VAL A 283 23.84 9.88 -13.96
CA VAL A 283 23.03 9.93 -12.74
C VAL A 283 21.73 9.13 -12.87
N THR A 284 21.08 9.18 -14.03
CA THR A 284 19.78 8.53 -14.27
C THR A 284 19.92 7.07 -14.71
N ALA A 285 21.04 6.65 -15.29
CA ALA A 285 21.24 5.28 -15.75
C ALA A 285 21.08 4.22 -14.63
N PRO A 286 21.63 4.40 -13.41
CA PRO A 286 21.36 3.49 -12.30
C PRO A 286 19.87 3.39 -11.94
N GLN A 287 19.15 4.51 -11.98
CA GLN A 287 17.72 4.55 -11.69
C GLN A 287 16.90 3.85 -12.77
N ARG A 288 17.20 4.09 -14.06
CA ARG A 288 16.56 3.39 -15.20
C ARG A 288 16.79 1.89 -15.15
N ARG A 289 18.01 1.44 -14.84
CA ARG A 289 18.32 0.00 -14.66
C ARG A 289 17.54 -0.59 -13.49
N ALA A 290 17.46 0.13 -12.37
CA ALA A 290 16.71 -0.32 -11.19
C ALA A 290 15.19 -0.35 -11.45
N GLU A 291 14.65 0.59 -12.21
CA GLU A 291 13.26 0.62 -12.64
C GLU A 291 12.93 -0.56 -13.57
N ALA A 292 13.76 -0.80 -14.58
CA ALA A 292 13.60 -1.95 -15.47
C ALA A 292 13.68 -3.28 -14.70
N ALA A 293 14.61 -3.38 -13.75
CA ALA A 293 14.74 -4.54 -12.88
C ALA A 293 13.50 -4.75 -12.00
N GLU A 294 12.93 -3.69 -11.41
CA GLU A 294 11.69 -3.79 -10.62
C GLU A 294 10.49 -4.16 -11.50
N ALA A 295 10.41 -3.62 -12.72
CA ALA A 295 9.36 -3.94 -13.68
C ALA A 295 9.39 -5.42 -14.09
N ALA A 296 10.59 -5.97 -14.31
CA ALA A 296 10.80 -7.38 -14.63
C ALA A 296 10.40 -8.35 -13.51
N LEU A 297 10.23 -7.88 -12.27
CA LEU A 297 9.71 -8.70 -11.16
C LEU A 297 8.20 -8.95 -11.27
N GLU A 298 7.49 -8.24 -12.15
CA GLU A 298 6.05 -8.38 -12.39
C GLU A 298 5.20 -8.39 -11.10
N LEU A 299 5.57 -7.53 -10.14
CA LEU A 299 4.96 -7.54 -8.80
C LEU A 299 3.45 -7.31 -8.86
N SER A 300 2.70 -8.30 -8.36
CA SER A 300 1.26 -8.23 -8.21
C SER A 300 0.86 -7.15 -7.21
N ARG A 301 -0.39 -6.68 -7.30
CA ARG A 301 -0.92 -5.66 -6.38
C ARG A 301 -0.81 -6.11 -4.91
N ASP A 302 -0.99 -7.39 -4.63
CA ASP A 302 -0.90 -7.92 -3.26
C ASP A 302 0.55 -8.03 -2.77
N GLN A 303 1.50 -8.38 -3.66
CA GLN A 303 2.93 -8.30 -3.35
C GLN A 303 3.36 -6.85 -3.04
N ARG A 304 2.87 -5.88 -3.82
CA ARG A 304 3.14 -4.45 -3.58
C ARG A 304 2.56 -3.98 -2.24
N ARG A 305 1.34 -4.38 -1.89
CA ARG A 305 0.76 -4.13 -0.55
C ARG A 305 1.57 -4.77 0.56
N GLN A 306 2.07 -5.98 0.35
CA GLN A 306 2.93 -6.66 1.33
C GLN A 306 4.22 -5.87 1.57
N ILE A 307 4.87 -5.39 0.51
CA ILE A 307 6.07 -4.56 0.62
C ILE A 307 5.78 -3.26 1.37
N GLN A 308 4.69 -2.55 1.05
CA GLN A 308 4.26 -1.34 1.77
C GLN A 308 4.02 -1.61 3.27
N ARG A 309 3.35 -2.72 3.60
CA ARG A 309 3.16 -3.16 5.01
C ARG A 309 4.48 -3.41 5.72
N ASN A 310 5.37 -4.15 5.06
CA ASN A 310 6.67 -4.48 5.62
C ASN A 310 7.48 -3.22 5.91
N LEU A 311 7.56 -2.29 4.93
CA LEU A 311 8.24 -1.00 5.07
C LEU A 311 7.72 -0.21 6.28
N SER A 312 6.40 -0.10 6.41
CA SER A 312 5.77 0.57 7.56
C SER A 312 6.15 -0.09 8.89
N LEU A 313 6.15 -1.44 8.93
CA LEU A 313 6.50 -2.20 10.13
C LEU A 313 7.96 -1.97 10.58
N ILE A 314 8.88 -1.82 9.63
CA ILE A 314 10.29 -1.53 9.90
C ILE A 314 10.62 -0.03 9.98
N GLY A 315 9.60 0.84 10.02
CA GLY A 315 9.74 2.27 10.33
C GLY A 315 9.85 3.21 9.13
N PHE A 316 9.62 2.72 7.90
CA PHE A 316 9.61 3.55 6.69
C PHE A 316 8.19 3.68 6.16
N ASP A 317 7.57 4.85 6.37
CA ASP A 317 6.14 5.04 6.10
C ASP A 317 5.84 5.35 4.62
N PRO A 318 5.14 4.46 3.88
CA PRO A 318 4.72 4.71 2.51
C PRO A 318 3.52 5.68 2.39
N ARG A 319 2.96 6.16 3.51
CA ARG A 319 1.73 6.97 3.60
C ARG A 319 0.51 6.32 2.96
N GLY A 320 0.33 5.02 3.24
CA GLY A 320 -0.80 4.22 2.76
C GLY A 320 -0.37 2.86 2.23
N ILE A 321 -1.30 1.90 2.29
CA ILE A 321 -1.12 0.53 1.77
C ILE A 321 -2.24 0.28 0.76
N ASP A 322 -1.99 0.62 -0.49
CA ASP A 322 -2.96 0.57 -1.59
C ASP A 322 -2.55 -0.39 -2.71
N GLY A 323 -1.29 -0.82 -2.71
CA GLY A 323 -0.67 -1.65 -3.74
C GLY A 323 -0.12 -0.86 -4.92
N ILE A 324 -0.05 0.47 -4.80
CA ILE A 324 0.43 1.38 -5.84
C ILE A 324 1.73 2.03 -5.34
N PHE A 325 2.82 1.88 -6.09
CA PHE A 325 4.08 2.52 -5.74
C PHE A 325 4.12 3.98 -6.20
N GLY A 326 3.35 4.82 -5.49
CA GLY A 326 3.33 6.27 -5.72
C GLY A 326 4.54 7.00 -5.11
N PRO A 327 4.59 8.34 -5.23
CA PRO A 327 5.73 9.16 -4.77
C PRO A 327 6.10 8.96 -3.30
N ALA A 328 5.10 8.75 -2.43
CA ALA A 328 5.32 8.50 -1.01
C ALA A 328 5.97 7.14 -0.75
N THR A 329 5.53 6.08 -1.43
CA THR A 329 6.15 4.75 -1.35
C THR A 329 7.58 4.78 -1.92
N ARG A 330 7.81 5.47 -3.05
CA ARG A 330 9.15 5.67 -3.63
C ARG A 330 10.10 6.36 -2.64
N THR A 331 9.60 7.40 -1.95
CA THR A 331 10.36 8.10 -0.91
C THR A 331 10.72 7.17 0.25
N ALA A 332 9.77 6.34 0.70
CA ALA A 332 10.00 5.36 1.78
C ALA A 332 11.03 4.29 1.36
N ILE A 333 10.97 3.80 0.13
CA ILE A 333 11.95 2.86 -0.45
C ILE A 333 13.34 3.51 -0.48
N GLY A 334 13.46 4.74 -0.99
CA GLY A 334 14.74 5.46 -1.03
C GLY A 334 15.33 5.71 0.35
N ALA A 335 14.49 6.05 1.34
CA ALA A 335 14.91 6.22 2.73
C ALA A 335 15.41 4.90 3.34
N TRP A 336 14.71 3.79 3.07
CA TRP A 336 15.13 2.45 3.51
C TRP A 336 16.44 2.02 2.85
N GLN A 337 16.59 2.24 1.54
CA GLN A 337 17.81 1.95 0.78
C GLN A 337 18.99 2.71 1.38
N LYS A 338 18.85 4.02 1.59
CA LYS A 338 19.88 4.86 2.21
C LYS A 338 20.25 4.39 3.61
N ALA A 339 19.26 4.02 4.44
CA ALA A 339 19.50 3.51 5.79
C ALA A 339 20.25 2.16 5.81
N LYS A 340 20.14 1.37 4.73
CA LYS A 340 20.86 0.11 4.55
C LYS A 340 22.19 0.26 3.79
N GLY A 341 22.53 1.45 3.32
CA GLY A 341 23.74 1.72 2.55
C GLY A 341 23.65 1.31 1.08
N PHE A 342 22.45 1.13 0.54
CA PHE A 342 22.23 0.96 -0.89
C PHE A 342 22.12 2.31 -1.60
N ASP A 343 22.34 2.31 -2.91
CA ASP A 343 21.99 3.44 -3.77
C ASP A 343 20.48 3.70 -3.69
N ALA A 344 20.11 4.95 -3.39
CA ALA A 344 18.72 5.35 -3.18
C ALA A 344 17.97 5.54 -4.52
N THR A 345 17.91 4.48 -5.33
CA THR A 345 17.25 4.49 -6.64
C THR A 345 15.73 4.62 -6.54
N THR A 346 15.14 4.35 -5.38
CA THR A 346 13.68 4.31 -5.11
C THR A 346 12.92 3.15 -5.78
N PHE A 347 13.65 2.26 -6.46
CA PHE A 347 13.13 1.03 -7.06
C PHE A 347 13.78 -0.19 -6.39
N LEU A 348 12.99 -1.23 -6.16
CA LEU A 348 13.40 -2.41 -5.41
C LEU A 348 13.86 -3.55 -6.32
N THR A 349 14.96 -4.20 -5.94
CA THR A 349 15.37 -5.48 -6.51
C THR A 349 14.77 -6.66 -5.74
N ALA A 350 14.74 -7.85 -6.35
CA ALA A 350 14.26 -9.07 -5.68
C ALA A 350 14.94 -9.33 -4.32
N ARG A 351 16.27 -9.12 -4.26
CA ARG A 351 17.05 -9.25 -3.02
C ARG A 351 16.62 -8.23 -1.97
N GLN A 352 16.42 -6.97 -2.37
CA GLN A 352 15.98 -5.92 -1.44
C GLN A 352 14.58 -6.20 -0.89
N ILE A 353 13.67 -6.76 -1.70
CA ILE A 353 12.34 -7.19 -1.24
C ILE A 353 12.47 -8.29 -0.16
N GLN A 354 13.37 -9.25 -0.36
CA GLN A 354 13.64 -10.30 0.63
C GLN A 354 14.25 -9.74 1.92
N ASP A 355 15.14 -8.75 1.83
CA ASP A 355 15.74 -8.08 2.99
C ASP A 355 14.68 -7.32 3.80
N ILE A 356 13.78 -6.60 3.11
CA ILE A 356 12.62 -5.91 3.72
C ILE A 356 11.72 -6.93 4.43
N GLN A 357 11.37 -8.03 3.76
CA GLN A 357 10.50 -9.07 4.34
C GLN A 357 11.12 -9.70 5.58
N THR A 358 12.43 -9.99 5.54
CA THR A 358 13.15 -10.61 6.66
C THR A 358 13.21 -9.66 7.85
N ALA A 359 13.53 -8.38 7.62
CA ALA A 359 13.53 -7.37 8.67
C ALA A 359 12.13 -7.16 9.27
N ALA A 360 11.09 -7.15 8.44
CA ALA A 360 9.70 -7.04 8.88
C ALA A 360 9.27 -8.25 9.73
N ASN A 361 9.60 -9.47 9.31
CA ASN A 361 9.30 -10.67 10.09
C ASN A 361 10.02 -10.68 11.45
N ALA A 362 11.29 -10.25 11.49
CA ALA A 362 12.03 -10.12 12.74
C ALA A 362 11.39 -9.09 13.68
N ARG A 363 10.98 -7.94 13.13
CA ARG A 363 10.29 -6.89 13.89
C ARG A 363 8.91 -7.33 14.39
N ALA A 364 8.15 -8.06 13.58
CA ALA A 364 6.88 -8.67 13.99
C ALA A 364 7.08 -9.62 15.19
N ALA A 365 8.05 -10.53 15.09
CA ALA A 365 8.33 -11.50 16.15
C ALA A 365 8.84 -10.84 17.45
N GLU A 366 9.55 -9.72 17.34
CA GLU A 366 9.93 -8.90 18.50
C GLU A 366 8.70 -8.27 19.17
N LEU A 367 7.84 -7.60 18.40
CA LEU A 367 6.62 -6.98 18.91
C LEU A 367 5.65 -8.00 19.53
N GLU A 368 5.54 -9.20 18.95
CA GLU A 368 4.76 -10.30 19.51
C GLU A 368 5.30 -10.78 20.84
N ARG A 369 6.64 -10.92 20.97
CA ARG A 369 7.29 -11.28 22.23
C ARG A 369 7.07 -10.21 23.29
N GLU A 370 7.28 -8.94 22.97
CA GLU A 370 7.01 -7.84 23.88
C GLU A 370 5.53 -7.81 24.32
N ALA A 371 4.60 -7.98 23.38
CA ALA A 371 3.17 -8.02 23.69
C ALA A 371 2.82 -9.23 24.55
N ALA A 372 3.42 -10.40 24.30
CA ALA A 372 3.24 -11.60 25.11
C ALA A 372 3.82 -11.41 26.51
N GLU A 373 4.99 -10.79 26.65
CA GLU A 373 5.60 -10.49 27.94
C GLU A 373 4.76 -9.49 28.75
N ARG A 374 4.25 -8.43 28.11
CA ARG A 374 3.32 -7.48 28.73
C ARG A 374 2.05 -8.17 29.21
N ARG A 375 1.37 -8.93 28.34
CA ARG A 375 0.17 -9.71 28.71
C ARG A 375 0.48 -10.66 29.86
N ALA A 376 1.55 -11.44 29.77
CA ALA A 376 1.94 -12.36 30.83
C ALA A 376 2.26 -11.62 32.15
N ALA A 377 2.82 -10.41 32.10
CA ALA A 377 3.06 -9.59 33.28
C ALA A 377 1.74 -9.09 33.91
N GLU A 378 0.81 -8.60 33.09
CA GLU A 378 -0.52 -8.18 33.52
C GLU A 378 -1.29 -9.37 34.12
N GLU A 379 -1.28 -10.53 33.48
CA GLU A 379 -1.89 -11.75 33.99
C GLU A 379 -1.28 -12.23 35.30
N ARG A 380 0.06 -12.12 35.46
CA ARG A 380 0.72 -12.41 36.74
C ARG A 380 0.27 -11.45 37.83
N GLN A 381 0.13 -10.17 37.52
CA GLN A 381 -0.37 -9.16 38.46
C GLN A 381 -1.83 -9.42 38.85
N ASP A 382 -2.68 -9.72 37.88
CA ASP A 382 -4.09 -10.10 38.08
C ASP A 382 -4.18 -11.32 39.02
N ARG A 383 -3.48 -12.42 38.70
CA ARG A 383 -3.45 -13.64 39.54
C ARG A 383 -2.90 -13.39 40.93
N ALA A 384 -1.87 -12.56 41.06
CA ALA A 384 -1.33 -12.18 42.37
C ALA A 384 -2.36 -11.39 43.17
N TYR A 385 -3.00 -10.40 42.55
CA TYR A 385 -4.03 -9.59 43.20
C TYR A 385 -5.25 -10.42 43.62
N TRP A 386 -5.72 -11.35 42.78
CA TRP A 386 -6.79 -12.28 43.12
C TRP A 386 -6.47 -13.16 44.34
N ARG A 387 -5.23 -13.68 44.41
CA ARG A 387 -4.75 -14.49 45.53
C ARG A 387 -4.61 -13.68 46.82
N ASP A 388 -4.07 -12.46 46.74
CA ASP A 388 -3.93 -11.56 47.88
C ASP A 388 -5.30 -11.14 48.44
N LEU A 389 -6.31 -11.03 47.57
CA LEU A 389 -7.71 -10.80 47.93
C LEU A 389 -8.42 -12.03 48.53
N GLY A 390 -7.70 -13.11 48.82
CA GLY A 390 -8.27 -14.32 49.43
C GLY A 390 -9.08 -15.17 48.44
N GLU A 391 -8.74 -15.10 47.15
CA GLU A 391 -9.31 -15.93 46.08
C GLU A 391 -10.84 -15.85 45.96
N GLY A 392 -11.41 -14.68 46.27
CA GLY A 392 -12.84 -14.42 46.11
C GLY A 392 -13.73 -15.16 47.11
N ARG A 393 -13.30 -15.26 48.37
CA ARG A 393 -14.12 -15.77 49.48
C ARG A 393 -15.04 -14.71 50.06
N ASP A 394 -14.63 -13.44 50.01
CA ASP A 394 -15.35 -12.33 50.61
C ASP A 394 -15.99 -11.43 49.55
N GLU A 395 -17.23 -10.98 49.78
CA GLU A 395 -17.95 -10.08 48.88
C GLU A 395 -17.17 -8.78 48.60
N ALA A 396 -16.61 -8.16 49.64
CA ALA A 396 -15.85 -6.92 49.50
C ALA A 396 -14.62 -7.11 48.60
N ALA A 397 -13.94 -8.26 48.72
CA ALA A 397 -12.80 -8.63 47.91
C ALA A 397 -13.20 -8.87 46.44
N LEU A 398 -14.32 -9.57 46.20
CA LEU A 398 -14.88 -9.78 44.87
C LEU A 398 -15.20 -8.46 44.16
N ARG A 399 -15.87 -7.52 44.86
CA ARG A 399 -16.17 -6.19 44.32
C ARG A 399 -14.91 -5.38 44.06
N ALA A 400 -13.91 -5.45 44.96
CA ALA A 400 -12.63 -4.77 44.78
C ALA A 400 -11.83 -5.32 43.59
N TYR A 401 -11.89 -6.64 43.37
CA TYR A 401 -11.32 -7.29 42.19
C TYR A 401 -11.96 -6.77 40.89
N LEU A 402 -13.28 -6.87 40.79
CA LEU A 402 -14.04 -6.43 39.59
C LEU A 402 -13.90 -4.95 39.28
N LYS A 403 -13.67 -4.11 40.30
CA LYS A 403 -13.37 -2.68 40.11
C LYS A 403 -12.01 -2.46 39.46
N ARG A 404 -11.00 -3.27 39.79
CA ARG A 404 -9.62 -3.11 39.31
C ARG A 404 -9.39 -3.83 37.98
N TYR A 405 -9.97 -5.01 37.83
CA TYR A 405 -9.85 -5.91 36.68
C TYR A 405 -11.26 -6.31 36.20
N PRO A 406 -12.00 -5.40 35.54
CA PRO A 406 -13.36 -5.67 35.12
C PRO A 406 -13.47 -6.82 34.11
N ASP A 407 -12.45 -6.97 33.25
CA ASP A 407 -12.32 -8.03 32.24
C ASP A 407 -11.10 -8.94 32.52
N GLY A 408 -10.72 -9.06 33.80
CA GLY A 408 -9.61 -9.91 34.24
C GLY A 408 -9.89 -11.40 34.15
N ILE A 409 -8.87 -12.22 34.41
CA ILE A 409 -8.91 -13.69 34.30
C ILE A 409 -10.02 -14.30 35.18
N PHE A 410 -10.30 -13.69 36.34
CA PHE A 410 -11.28 -14.18 37.31
C PHE A 410 -12.55 -13.34 37.33
N SER A 411 -12.78 -12.46 36.35
CA SER A 411 -13.95 -11.56 36.39
C SER A 411 -15.26 -12.34 36.38
N ASP A 412 -15.36 -13.38 35.55
CA ASP A 412 -16.58 -14.19 35.45
C ASP A 412 -16.82 -14.97 36.74
N VAL A 413 -15.78 -15.64 37.25
CA VAL A 413 -15.81 -16.34 38.54
C VAL A 413 -16.20 -15.39 39.68
N ALA A 414 -15.69 -14.16 39.66
CA ALA A 414 -15.98 -13.18 40.69
C ALA A 414 -17.42 -12.67 40.63
N ARG A 415 -17.96 -12.42 39.42
CA ARG A 415 -19.36 -12.02 39.23
C ARG A 415 -20.32 -13.13 39.65
N ASP A 416 -20.04 -14.37 39.25
CA ASP A 416 -20.89 -15.52 39.60
C ASP A 416 -20.93 -15.76 41.11
N ARG A 417 -19.78 -15.70 41.78
CA ARG A 417 -19.73 -15.83 43.25
C ARG A 417 -20.44 -14.68 43.96
N LEU A 418 -20.28 -13.46 43.46
CA LEU A 418 -20.95 -12.30 44.03
C LEU A 418 -22.48 -12.44 43.93
N ALA A 419 -22.98 -12.85 42.75
CA ALA A 419 -24.40 -13.11 42.54
C ALA A 419 -24.91 -14.20 43.49
N GLN A 420 -24.15 -15.28 43.68
CA GLN A 420 -24.51 -16.34 44.62
C GLN A 420 -24.61 -15.83 46.08
N ILE A 421 -23.67 -15.01 46.53
CA ILE A 421 -23.69 -14.40 47.87
C ILE A 421 -24.91 -13.47 48.03
N GLU A 422 -25.20 -12.66 47.01
CA GLU A 422 -26.36 -11.76 46.99
C GLU A 422 -27.67 -12.55 47.03
N ASP A 423 -27.79 -13.62 46.25
CA ASP A 423 -28.95 -14.51 46.21
C ASP A 423 -29.15 -15.26 47.54
N ASP A 424 -28.06 -15.74 48.15
CA ASP A 424 -28.10 -16.40 49.46
C ASP A 424 -28.56 -15.43 50.55
N ARG A 425 -28.03 -14.19 50.55
CA ARG A 425 -28.46 -13.13 51.46
C ARG A 425 -29.93 -12.76 51.25
N ALA A 426 -30.35 -12.56 50.01
CA ALA A 426 -31.75 -12.31 49.68
C ALA A 426 -32.65 -13.49 50.09
N GLY A 427 -32.16 -14.72 49.97
CA GLY A 427 -32.81 -15.93 50.46
C GLY A 427 -32.96 -15.94 51.99
N GLN A 428 -31.94 -15.53 52.73
CA GLN A 428 -31.98 -15.39 54.19
C GLN A 428 -33.01 -14.36 54.63
N VAL A 429 -32.95 -13.14 54.08
CA VAL A 429 -33.93 -12.07 54.39
C VAL A 429 -35.35 -12.54 54.08
N ARG A 430 -35.58 -13.19 52.93
CA ARG A 430 -36.89 -13.77 52.61
C ARG A 430 -37.36 -14.81 53.64
N ARG A 431 -36.46 -15.60 54.22
CA ARG A 431 -36.80 -16.57 55.29
C ARG A 431 -37.14 -15.85 56.60
N GLU A 432 -36.36 -14.85 56.99
CA GLU A 432 -36.59 -14.04 58.19
C GLU A 432 -37.92 -13.29 58.10
N VAL A 433 -38.21 -12.64 56.97
CA VAL A 433 -39.49 -11.97 56.72
C VAL A 433 -40.66 -12.95 56.86
N ARG A 434 -40.55 -14.15 56.27
CA ARG A 434 -41.60 -15.19 56.41
C ARG A 434 -41.77 -15.68 57.84
N GLN A 435 -40.69 -15.75 58.63
CA GLN A 435 -40.77 -16.12 60.04
C GLN A 435 -41.41 -15.00 60.87
N ALA A 436 -41.00 -13.75 60.64
CA ALA A 436 -41.59 -12.58 61.30
C ALA A 436 -43.08 -12.44 60.97
N TRP A 437 -43.47 -12.68 59.71
CA TRP A 437 -44.87 -12.72 59.29
C TRP A 437 -45.66 -13.80 60.04
N ARG A 438 -45.14 -15.03 60.11
CA ARG A 438 -45.79 -16.10 60.89
C ARG A 438 -45.94 -15.74 62.36
N GLY A 439 -44.90 -15.15 62.97
CA GLY A 439 -44.98 -14.68 64.35
C GLY A 439 -46.04 -13.59 64.56
N ALA A 440 -46.18 -12.66 63.61
CA ALA A 440 -47.24 -11.66 63.64
C ALA A 440 -48.63 -12.30 63.49
N GLN A 441 -48.77 -13.31 62.64
CA GLN A 441 -50.01 -14.08 62.49
C GLN A 441 -50.38 -14.89 63.73
N GLU A 442 -49.40 -15.47 64.42
CA GLU A 442 -49.63 -16.24 65.65
C GLU A 442 -50.03 -15.33 66.83
N ALA A 443 -49.46 -14.13 66.91
CA ALA A 443 -49.79 -13.15 67.95
C ALA A 443 -51.15 -12.45 67.72
N ASP A 444 -51.58 -12.35 66.46
CA ASP A 444 -52.89 -11.84 65.99
C ASP A 444 -53.38 -10.57 66.71
N ASN A 445 -52.52 -9.55 66.77
CA ASN A 445 -52.86 -8.26 67.36
C ASN A 445 -52.27 -7.10 66.57
N ILE A 446 -52.87 -5.92 66.70
CA ILE A 446 -52.53 -4.71 65.94
C ILE A 446 -51.03 -4.36 66.10
N ALA A 447 -50.51 -4.40 67.33
CA ALA A 447 -49.13 -4.04 67.62
C ALA A 447 -48.10 -4.94 66.91
N ALA A 448 -48.39 -6.26 66.83
CA ALA A 448 -47.52 -7.22 66.15
C ALA A 448 -47.46 -6.97 64.63
N TYR A 449 -48.61 -6.70 63.99
CA TYR A 449 -48.64 -6.39 62.55
C TYR A 449 -48.04 -5.02 62.22
N GLN A 450 -48.24 -4.01 63.06
CA GLN A 450 -47.59 -2.69 62.90
C GLN A 450 -46.07 -2.82 63.02
N SER A 451 -45.59 -3.53 64.04
CA SER A 451 -44.15 -3.79 64.21
C SER A 451 -43.55 -4.55 63.02
N PHE A 452 -44.30 -5.47 62.42
CA PHE A 452 -43.89 -6.18 61.21
C PHE A 452 -43.73 -5.22 60.02
N LEU A 453 -44.72 -4.34 59.79
CA LEU A 453 -44.70 -3.35 58.71
C LEU A 453 -43.58 -2.31 58.87
N GLU A 454 -43.30 -1.88 60.10
CA GLU A 454 -42.19 -0.96 60.39
C GLU A 454 -40.83 -1.59 60.14
N ARG A 455 -40.67 -2.87 60.52
CA ARG A 455 -39.39 -3.58 60.40
C ARG A 455 -39.11 -4.07 58.99
N TYR A 456 -40.15 -4.43 58.25
CA TYR A 456 -40.05 -4.98 56.90
C TYR A 456 -41.01 -4.26 55.94
N PRO A 457 -40.66 -3.02 55.53
CA PRO A 457 -41.40 -2.30 54.50
C PRO A 457 -41.24 -2.99 53.14
N ASP A 458 -42.19 -2.78 52.23
CA ASP A 458 -42.17 -3.26 50.83
C ASP A 458 -42.05 -4.79 50.67
N THR A 459 -42.73 -5.54 51.55
CA THR A 459 -42.79 -7.00 51.45
C THR A 459 -44.09 -7.48 50.84
N PRO A 460 -44.14 -8.69 50.23
CA PRO A 460 -45.39 -9.27 49.70
C PRO A 460 -46.51 -9.47 50.73
N PHE A 461 -46.21 -9.28 52.03
CA PHE A 461 -47.16 -9.45 53.12
C PHE A 461 -47.75 -8.13 53.62
N GLU A 462 -47.34 -6.99 53.05
CA GLU A 462 -47.77 -5.67 53.49
C GLU A 462 -49.29 -5.49 53.40
N ASP A 463 -49.87 -5.79 52.23
CA ASP A 463 -51.32 -5.67 52.00
C ASP A 463 -52.11 -6.56 52.96
N ALA A 464 -51.62 -7.78 53.21
CA ALA A 464 -52.23 -8.73 54.12
C ALA A 464 -52.17 -8.23 55.58
N ALA A 465 -51.04 -7.65 55.99
CA ALA A 465 -50.86 -7.10 57.34
C ALA A 465 -51.78 -5.88 57.57
N ARG A 466 -51.85 -4.95 56.61
CA ARG A 466 -52.72 -3.76 56.69
C ARG A 466 -54.19 -4.14 56.75
N ALA A 467 -54.62 -5.10 55.94
CA ALA A 467 -55.98 -5.61 55.97
C ALA A 467 -56.34 -6.21 57.34
N ARG A 468 -55.43 -6.98 57.94
CA ARG A 468 -55.66 -7.59 59.26
C ARG A 468 -55.70 -6.57 60.39
N ILE A 469 -54.87 -5.52 60.34
CA ILE A 469 -54.94 -4.41 61.29
C ILE A 469 -56.31 -3.74 61.26
N ALA A 470 -56.81 -3.39 60.06
CA ALA A 470 -58.11 -2.74 59.92
C ALA A 470 -59.25 -3.60 60.50
N GLU A 471 -59.22 -4.90 60.26
CA GLU A 471 -60.19 -5.84 60.83
C GLU A 471 -60.14 -5.88 62.36
N LEU A 472 -58.95 -5.99 62.95
CA LEU A 472 -58.77 -6.01 64.40
C LEU A 472 -59.14 -4.67 65.05
N GLU A 473 -58.90 -3.54 64.37
CA GLU A 473 -59.33 -2.22 64.83
C GLU A 473 -60.85 -2.10 64.86
N ASP A 474 -61.53 -2.58 63.82
CA ASP A 474 -63.00 -2.59 63.79
C ASP A 474 -63.58 -3.54 64.85
N GLN A 475 -62.97 -4.71 65.08
CA GLN A 475 -63.36 -5.63 66.16
C GLN A 475 -63.18 -5.00 67.56
N ASN A 476 -62.05 -4.32 67.79
CA ASN A 476 -61.77 -3.62 69.04
C ASN A 476 -62.73 -2.44 69.24
N ARG A 477 -63.02 -1.68 68.18
CA ARG A 477 -63.99 -0.58 68.20
C ARG A 477 -65.38 -1.09 68.55
N ASN A 478 -65.86 -2.14 67.87
CA ASN A 478 -67.15 -2.77 68.15
C ASN A 478 -67.22 -3.26 69.61
N SER A 479 -66.15 -3.86 70.13
CA SER A 479 -66.08 -4.32 71.52
C SER A 479 -66.13 -3.17 72.52
N ALA A 480 -65.41 -2.08 72.25
CA ALA A 480 -65.43 -0.86 73.07
C ALA A 480 -66.80 -0.17 73.03
N GLU A 481 -67.44 -0.08 71.87
CA GLU A 481 -68.81 0.46 71.71
C GLU A 481 -69.83 -0.38 72.48
N VAL A 482 -69.72 -1.70 72.46
CA VAL A 482 -70.57 -2.62 73.23
C VAL A 482 -70.40 -2.38 74.73
N GLU A 483 -69.16 -2.28 75.23
CA GLU A 483 -68.90 -2.06 76.66
C GLU A 483 -69.35 -0.66 77.12
N GLN A 484 -69.13 0.37 76.30
CA GLN A 484 -69.64 1.72 76.58
C GLN A 484 -71.17 1.73 76.62
N ALA A 485 -71.83 1.09 75.65
CA ALA A 485 -73.28 1.01 75.61
C ALA A 485 -73.84 0.22 76.80
N ARG A 486 -73.12 -0.81 77.27
CA ARG A 486 -73.46 -1.55 78.49
C ARG A 486 -73.39 -0.68 79.75
N GLN A 487 -72.35 0.13 79.87
CA GLN A 487 -72.21 1.07 80.98
C GLN A 487 -73.32 2.15 80.93
N GLU A 488 -73.59 2.70 79.75
CA GLU A 488 -74.63 3.70 79.55
C GLU A 488 -76.04 3.16 79.85
N GLU A 489 -76.34 1.92 79.47
CA GLU A 489 -77.62 1.27 79.77
C GLU A 489 -77.90 1.23 81.27
N THR A 490 -76.85 1.10 82.10
CA THR A 490 -77.01 1.11 83.57
C THR A 490 -77.57 2.47 84.05
N GLY A 491 -77.26 3.57 83.37
CA GLY A 491 -77.80 4.89 83.67
C GLY A 491 -79.15 5.21 83.00
N VAL A 492 -79.39 4.69 81.80
CA VAL A 492 -80.60 4.99 81.00
C VAL A 492 -81.76 4.04 81.32
N ALA A 493 -81.46 2.76 81.49
CA ALA A 493 -82.41 1.68 81.79
C ALA A 493 -82.01 0.94 83.07
N GLY A 494 -81.49 1.66 84.08
CA GLY A 494 -81.10 1.09 85.38
C GLY A 494 -82.28 0.68 86.27
N ASN A 495 -83.44 1.29 86.08
CA ASN A 495 -84.66 1.01 86.86
C ASN A 495 -85.51 -0.08 86.18
N THR A 496 -86.00 -1.07 86.94
CA THR A 496 -86.89 -2.15 86.50
C THR A 496 -88.10 -1.64 85.72
N VAL A 497 -88.69 -0.51 86.12
CA VAL A 497 -89.84 0.09 85.42
C VAL A 497 -89.47 0.53 84.00
N THR A 498 -88.28 1.10 83.82
CA THR A 498 -87.79 1.57 82.51
C THR A 498 -87.48 0.39 81.59
N ARG A 499 -86.96 -0.74 82.12
CA ARG A 499 -86.70 -1.95 81.35
C ARG A 499 -87.99 -2.59 80.81
N LEU A 500 -89.03 -2.68 81.65
CA LEU A 500 -90.36 -3.15 81.25
C LEU A 500 -90.97 -2.28 80.14
N LEU A 501 -90.79 -0.96 80.22
CA LEU A 501 -91.25 -0.04 79.17
C LEU A 501 -90.54 -0.29 77.85
N VAL A 502 -89.23 -0.52 77.87
CA VAL A 502 -88.43 -0.84 76.67
C VAL A 502 -88.90 -2.14 76.03
N GLU A 503 -89.02 -3.23 76.78
CA GLU A 503 -89.49 -4.53 76.28
C GLU A 503 -90.91 -4.43 75.71
N ARG A 504 -91.84 -3.82 76.46
CA ARG A 504 -93.21 -3.62 75.98
C ARG A 504 -93.25 -2.79 74.71
N ARG A 505 -92.39 -1.77 74.60
CA ARG A 505 -92.33 -0.94 73.39
C ARG A 505 -91.78 -1.73 72.23
N LEU A 506 -90.67 -2.44 72.39
CA LEU A 506 -90.10 -3.33 71.37
C LEU A 506 -91.14 -4.32 70.84
N GLN A 507 -91.91 -4.97 71.73
CA GLN A 507 -92.98 -5.90 71.35
C GLN A 507 -94.09 -5.21 70.53
N GLN A 508 -94.48 -3.98 70.88
CA GLN A 508 -95.50 -3.21 70.14
C GLN A 508 -95.04 -2.83 68.73
N ILE A 509 -93.76 -2.48 68.57
CA ILE A 509 -93.20 -2.11 67.26
C ILE A 509 -92.71 -3.33 66.46
N GLY A 510 -93.06 -4.56 66.89
CA GLY A 510 -92.83 -5.79 66.14
C GLY A 510 -91.48 -6.47 66.37
N PHE A 511 -90.65 -5.96 67.28
CA PHE A 511 -89.40 -6.61 67.70
C PHE A 511 -89.66 -7.44 68.96
N ASP A 512 -89.84 -8.76 68.81
CA ASP A 512 -90.18 -9.66 69.94
C ASP A 512 -89.02 -9.78 70.96
N PRO A 513 -89.18 -9.24 72.19
CA PRO A 513 -88.16 -9.37 73.24
C PRO A 513 -88.29 -10.67 74.05
N GLY A 514 -89.33 -11.50 73.82
CA GLY A 514 -89.66 -12.62 74.70
C GLY A 514 -90.64 -12.23 75.81
N ALA A 515 -90.41 -12.75 77.02
CA ALA A 515 -91.23 -12.40 78.18
C ALA A 515 -90.95 -10.96 78.62
N VAL A 516 -92.01 -10.16 78.87
CA VAL A 516 -91.88 -8.78 79.34
C VAL A 516 -91.85 -8.79 80.86
N ASP A 517 -90.66 -9.03 81.43
CA ASP A 517 -90.44 -9.18 82.87
C ASP A 517 -89.41 -8.19 83.44
N GLY A 518 -88.84 -7.33 82.59
CA GLY A 518 -87.87 -6.31 82.96
C GLY A 518 -86.44 -6.85 83.10
N ALA A 519 -86.20 -8.11 82.73
CA ALA A 519 -84.88 -8.71 82.62
C ALA A 519 -84.43 -8.72 81.15
N PHE A 520 -83.41 -7.92 80.82
CA PHE A 520 -82.79 -7.92 79.49
C PHE A 520 -81.94 -9.17 79.24
N ASP A 521 -82.62 -10.30 79.05
CA ASP A 521 -82.06 -11.61 78.70
C ASP A 521 -81.61 -11.68 77.23
N GLU A 522 -81.09 -12.83 76.80
CA GLU A 522 -80.62 -12.99 75.43
C GLU A 522 -81.72 -12.78 74.36
N ALA A 523 -83.00 -13.03 74.67
CA ALA A 523 -84.10 -12.76 73.74
C ALA A 523 -84.31 -11.25 73.58
N ALA A 524 -84.39 -10.52 74.69
CA ALA A 524 -84.49 -9.06 74.70
C ALA A 524 -83.25 -8.41 74.03
N ARG A 525 -82.04 -8.90 74.32
CA ARG A 525 -80.79 -8.42 73.68
C ARG A 525 -80.79 -8.61 72.17
N ARG A 526 -81.29 -9.75 71.67
CA ARG A 526 -81.45 -9.97 70.22
C ARG A 526 -82.48 -9.02 69.61
N ALA A 527 -83.59 -8.76 70.30
CA ALA A 527 -84.59 -7.81 69.86
C ALA A 527 -84.03 -6.38 69.77
N ILE A 528 -83.27 -5.96 70.79
CA ILE A 528 -82.57 -4.68 70.81
C ILE A 528 -81.56 -4.60 69.66
N ARG A 529 -80.74 -5.62 69.41
CA ARG A 529 -79.80 -5.64 68.26
C ARG A 529 -80.53 -5.55 66.92
N ARG A 530 -81.66 -6.22 66.76
CA ARG A 530 -82.48 -6.14 65.52
C ARG A 530 -83.03 -4.73 65.33
N PHE A 531 -83.56 -4.13 66.39
CA PHE A 531 -84.03 -2.75 66.39
C PHE A 531 -82.89 -1.78 66.06
N GLN A 532 -81.73 -1.91 66.71
CA GLN A 532 -80.58 -1.06 66.45
C GLN A 532 -80.09 -1.14 65.00
N ARG A 533 -80.06 -2.36 64.43
CA ARG A 533 -79.74 -2.58 63.01
C ARG A 533 -80.75 -1.90 62.09
N ASP A 534 -82.05 -2.06 62.35
CA ASP A 534 -83.12 -1.46 61.56
C ASP A 534 -83.08 0.08 61.59
N GLN A 535 -82.70 0.65 62.74
CA GLN A 535 -82.62 2.09 62.95
C GLN A 535 -81.27 2.71 62.56
N GLY A 536 -80.32 1.90 62.07
CA GLY A 536 -78.99 2.36 61.67
C GLY A 536 -78.16 2.96 62.81
N VAL A 537 -78.40 2.54 64.05
CA VAL A 537 -77.58 2.91 65.22
C VAL A 537 -76.60 1.78 65.57
N PRO A 538 -75.51 2.04 66.33
CA PRO A 538 -74.55 1.01 66.71
C PRO A 538 -75.22 -0.24 67.29
N ILE A 539 -74.93 -1.40 66.72
CA ILE A 539 -75.60 -2.68 67.01
C ILE A 539 -74.95 -3.33 68.24
N THR A 540 -75.08 -2.67 69.39
CA THR A 540 -74.43 -3.10 70.65
C THR A 540 -75.25 -4.13 71.43
N GLY A 541 -76.57 -4.14 71.23
CA GLY A 541 -77.52 -4.93 72.02
C GLY A 541 -77.84 -4.34 73.40
N TYR A 542 -77.34 -3.14 73.68
CA TYR A 542 -77.58 -2.40 74.92
C TYR A 542 -78.34 -1.10 74.65
N VAL A 543 -79.26 -0.75 75.53
CA VAL A 543 -80.15 0.41 75.37
C VAL A 543 -79.43 1.68 75.81
N THR A 544 -78.82 2.36 74.85
CA THR A 544 -78.24 3.70 75.04
C THR A 544 -79.34 4.78 75.07
N ARG A 545 -78.98 6.02 75.42
CA ARG A 545 -79.92 7.16 75.37
C ARG A 545 -80.46 7.38 73.96
N GLU A 546 -79.60 7.23 72.95
CA GLU A 546 -80.01 7.32 71.56
C GLU A 546 -80.99 6.19 71.18
N THR A 547 -80.69 4.96 71.58
CA THR A 547 -81.57 3.80 71.36
C THR A 547 -82.94 4.04 72.01
N MET A 548 -82.95 4.54 73.25
CA MET A 548 -84.17 4.87 73.99
C MET A 548 -85.00 5.97 73.32
N VAL A 549 -84.36 7.07 72.89
CA VAL A 549 -85.06 8.18 72.22
C VAL A 549 -85.70 7.71 70.92
N ARG A 550 -84.97 6.93 70.10
CA ARG A 550 -85.51 6.39 68.84
C ARG A 550 -86.64 5.41 69.08
N LEU A 551 -86.53 4.56 70.11
CA LEU A 551 -87.57 3.59 70.48
C LEU A 551 -88.89 4.26 70.92
N LEU A 552 -88.79 5.41 71.61
CA LEU A 552 -89.95 6.19 72.04
C LEU A 552 -90.51 7.13 70.96
N ALA A 553 -89.67 7.53 69.99
CA ALA A 553 -90.06 8.45 68.92
C ALA A 553 -90.77 7.76 67.74
N MET A 554 -90.50 6.47 67.50
CA MET A 554 -91.29 5.65 66.58
C MET A 554 -92.75 5.62 67.05
N ARG A 555 -93.72 5.76 66.15
CA ARG A 555 -95.16 5.74 66.48
C ARG A 555 -95.76 4.38 66.21
#